data_AF-A0A8T6DTR1-F1
#
_entry.id   AF-A0A8T6DTR1-F1
#
_cell.length_a   1.000
_cell.length_b   1.000
_cell.length_c   1.000
_cell.angle_alpha   90.00
_cell.angle_beta   90.00
_cell.angle_gamma   90.00
#
_symmetry.space_group_name_H-M   'P 1'
#
loop_
_entity.id
_entity.type
_entity.pdbx_description
1 polymer ?
#
loop_
_entity_poly.entity_id
_entity_poly.type
_entity_poly.pdbx_seq_one_letter_code
_entity_poly.pdbx_strand_id
1 'polypeptide(L)' 'VQNPQGITVVCGNGLLLLRRLQMEGRQATDIDDFVRGYREFPGSRLGST' A
#
# COMPACT_ATOMS: atom_id res chain seq x y z
N VAL A 1 4.41 3.94 -19.68
CA VAL A 1 4.10 2.72 -18.88
C VAL A 1 2.75 2.97 -18.22
N GLN A 2 1.72 2.19 -18.53
CA GLN A 2 0.36 2.42 -18.04
C GLN A 2 0.34 2.27 -16.51
N ASN A 3 -0.02 3.34 -15.78
CA ASN A 3 -0.13 3.34 -14.33
C ASN A 3 -1.51 2.75 -13.95
N PRO A 4 -1.62 1.52 -13.45
CA PRO A 4 -2.91 0.94 -13.11
C PRO A 4 -3.36 1.47 -11.75
N GLN A 5 -3.96 2.67 -11.74
CA GLN A 5 -4.98 3.18 -10.81
C GLN A 5 -4.99 2.64 -9.34
N GLY A 6 -3.85 2.59 -8.64
CA GLY A 6 -3.79 2.33 -7.19
C GLY A 6 -2.57 1.54 -6.71
N ILE A 7 -2.42 1.45 -5.39
CA ILE A 7 -1.33 0.69 -4.73
C ILE A 7 -1.83 -0.73 -4.42
N THR A 8 -1.10 -1.72 -4.91
CA THR A 8 -1.46 -3.14 -4.74
C THR A 8 -0.37 -3.93 -4.04
N VAL A 9 -0.77 -4.98 -3.31
CA VAL A 9 0.13 -6.00 -2.77
C VAL A 9 0.05 -7.23 -3.65
N VAL A 10 1.21 -7.76 -4.07
CA VAL A 10 1.26 -9.05 -4.76
C VAL A 10 0.94 -10.16 -3.77
N CYS A 11 -0.02 -11.02 -4.11
CA CYS A 11 -0.38 -12.19 -3.33
C CYS A 11 0.10 -13.47 -4.03
N GLY A 12 -0.02 -14.63 -3.37
CA GLY A 12 0.35 -15.91 -3.97
C GLY A 12 -0.39 -16.21 -5.29
N ASN A 13 -1.60 -15.68 -5.43
CA ASN A 13 -2.30 -15.56 -6.71
C ASN A 13 -3.01 -14.21 -6.79
N GLY A 14 -2.71 -13.42 -7.83
CA GLY A 14 -3.32 -12.13 -8.08
C GLY A 14 -2.78 -10.97 -7.23
N LEU A 15 -3.52 -9.87 -7.21
CA LEU A 15 -3.17 -8.61 -6.57
C LEU A 15 -4.26 -8.19 -5.58
N LEU A 16 -3.86 -7.72 -4.40
CA LEU A 16 -4.76 -7.09 -3.43
C LEU A 16 -4.65 -5.56 -3.56
N LEU A 17 -5.73 -4.90 -3.99
CA LEU A 17 -5.80 -3.45 -4.02
C LEU A 17 -5.98 -2.88 -2.61
N LEU A 18 -5.04 -2.05 -2.17
CA LEU A 18 -5.15 -1.32 -0.93
C LEU A 18 -6.04 -0.09 -1.14
N ARG A 19 -7.04 0.07 -0.29
CA ARG A 19 -7.92 1.26 -0.29
C ARG A 19 -7.59 2.18 0.87
N ARG A 20 -7.52 1.60 2.08
CA ARG A 20 -7.18 2.29 3.33
C ARG A 20 -6.32 1.38 4.19
N LEU A 21 -5.51 1.98 5.04
CA LEU A 21 -4.76 1.27 6.07
C LEU A 21 -4.75 2.08 7.36
N GLN A 22 -4.38 1.42 8.45
CA GLN A 22 -4.20 2.06 9.74
C GLN A 22 -2.79 1.74 10.23
N MET A 23 -1.99 2.77 10.46
CA MET A 23 -0.75 2.60 11.20
C MET A 23 -1.04 2.48 12.69
N GLU A 24 -0.19 1.74 13.41
CA GLU A 24 -0.30 1.58 14.85
C GLU A 24 -0.43 2.95 15.55
N GLY A 25 -1.41 3.07 16.46
CA GLY A 25 -1.69 4.30 17.19
C GLY A 25 -2.28 5.46 16.36
N ARG A 26 -2.62 5.26 15.08
CA ARG A 26 -3.20 6.29 14.20
C ARG A 26 -4.59 5.94 13.70
N GLN A 27 -5.27 6.93 13.12
CA GLN A 27 -6.55 6.77 12.44
C GLN A 27 -6.38 6.09 11.07
N ALA A 28 -7.42 5.40 10.61
CA ALA A 28 -7.44 4.81 9.27
C ALA A 28 -7.36 5.90 8.19
N THR A 29 -6.42 5.74 7.26
CA THR A 29 -6.06 6.74 6.24
C THR A 29 -6.19 6.14 4.84
N ASP A 30 -6.55 6.97 3.86
CA ASP A 30 -6.60 6.57 2.45
C ASP A 30 -5.19 6.26 1.94
N ILE A 31 -5.09 5.29 1.03
CA ILE A 31 -3.80 4.81 0.56
C ILE A 31 -3.00 5.89 -0.16
N ASP A 32 -3.68 6.79 -0.89
CA ASP A 32 -3.06 7.87 -1.65
C ASP A 32 -2.42 8.91 -0.72
N ASP A 33 -3.07 9.21 0.40
CA ASP A 33 -2.52 10.10 1.42
C ASP A 33 -1.37 9.45 2.18
N PHE A 34 -1.48 8.16 2.44
CA PHE A 34 -0.41 7.40 3.08
C PHE A 34 0.87 7.40 2.23
N VAL A 35 0.82 7.05 0.94
CA VAL A 35 2.03 6.97 0.10
C VAL A 35 2.70 8.33 -0.19
N ARG A 36 1.95 9.43 -0.09
CA ARG A 36 2.52 10.78 -0.14
C ARG A 36 3.50 11.03 1.02
N GLY A 37 3.18 10.53 2.21
CA GLY A 37 4.04 10.60 3.39
C GLY A 37 5.11 9.50 3.44
N TYR A 38 4.85 8.36 2.80
CA TYR A 38 5.71 7.16 2.84
C TYR A 38 6.07 6.70 1.42
N ARG A 39 6.87 7.49 0.71
CA ARG A 39 7.19 7.27 -0.71
C ARG A 39 7.95 5.97 -1.02
N GLU A 40 8.60 5.38 -0.02
CA GLU A 40 9.34 4.10 -0.16
C GLU A 40 8.46 2.86 0.07
N PHE A 41 7.18 3.06 0.45
CA PHE A 41 6.26 1.95 0.64
C PHE A 41 6.03 1.11 -0.63
N PRO A 42 5.79 1.70 -1.82
CA PRO A 42 5.75 0.93 -3.06
C PRO A 42 7.08 0.23 -3.32
N GLY A 43 7.06 -1.09 -3.50
CA GLY A 43 8.26 -1.92 -3.66
C GLY A 43 8.74 -2.59 -2.36
N SER A 44 8.15 -2.24 -1.21
CA SER A 44 8.41 -2.92 0.06
C SER A 44 7.89 -4.37 0.05
N ARG A 45 8.53 -5.25 0.82
CA ARG A 45 8.04 -6.60 1.12
C ARG A 45 7.34 -6.59 2.48
N LEU A 46 6.05 -6.91 2.51
CA LEU A 46 5.29 -6.97 3.75
C LEU A 46 5.55 -8.31 4.47
N GLY A 47 5.66 -8.26 5.81
CA GLY A 47 5.84 -9.46 6.63
C GLY A 47 7.23 -10.10 6.56
N SER A 48 8.21 -9.43 5.96
CA SER A 48 9.61 -9.84 6.09
C SER A 48 10.21 -9.29 7.37
N THR A 49 10.55 -10.20 8.27
CA THR A 49 11.44 -9.93 9.41
C THR A 49 12.89 -9.92 8.96
#